data_AF-A0A9P2IQ91-F1
#
_entry.id   AF-A0A9P2IQ91-F1
#
_cell.length_a   1.000
_cell.length_b   1.000
_cell.length_c   1.000
_cell.angle_alpha   90.00
_cell.angle_beta   90.00
_cell.angle_gamma   90.00
#
_symmetry.space_group_name_H-M   'P 1'
#
loop_
_entity.id
_entity.type
_entity.pdbx_description
1 polymer ?
#
loop_
_entity_poly.entity_id
_entity_poly.type
_entity_poly.pdbx_seq_one_letter_code
_entity_poly.pdbx_strand_id
1 'polypeptide(L)'
;MQDIPQETHHETTRLTQSAQVVLWEIDLTEVGGERYFFCNEQNEKGEPVIWQGRQYQVYPIQGTGFELNGKGSAARPTLTVSNLYGMVTGMAEDLQSLVGGTVVRRKVYARFLDAVNFVNGNSDADPEQEVISRWRIEQCSELSAVSASFVLSTPTETDGAVFPGRIMLANTCTWTYRGDECGYHGPAVADEYDQPTSDITKDKCSKCLSGCKFRNNVGNFGGFLSINKLSQ
;
A
#
# COMPACT_ATOMS: atom_id res chain seq x y z
N MET A 1 -2.05 12.85 4.47
CA MET A 1 -2.56 13.68 5.57
C MET A 1 -3.46 12.75 6.38
N GLN A 2 -3.19 12.53 7.67
CA GLN A 2 -4.14 11.79 8.51
C GLN A 2 -5.33 12.72 8.72
N ASP A 3 -6.50 12.33 8.26
CA ASP A 3 -7.74 13.00 8.64
C ASP A 3 -8.02 12.64 10.10
N ILE A 4 -7.61 13.53 11.00
CA ILE A 4 -7.92 13.45 12.42
C ILE A 4 -9.18 14.28 12.64
N PRO A 5 -10.27 13.68 13.13
CA PRO A 5 -11.49 14.40 13.46
C PRO A 5 -11.24 15.57 14.43
N GLN A 6 -11.95 16.69 14.25
CA GLN A 6 -11.72 17.90 15.04
C GLN A 6 -11.92 17.68 16.54
N GLU A 7 -12.91 16.88 16.96
CA GLU A 7 -13.11 16.64 18.39
C GLU A 7 -12.02 15.77 19.01
N THR A 8 -11.49 14.81 18.25
CA THR A 8 -10.31 14.02 18.64
C THR A 8 -9.09 14.92 18.84
N HIS A 9 -8.91 15.93 17.97
CA HIS A 9 -7.87 16.93 18.14
C HIS A 9 -8.10 17.83 19.36
N HIS A 10 -9.34 18.25 19.60
CA HIS A 10 -9.70 19.05 20.79
C HIS A 10 -9.49 18.28 22.11
N GLU A 11 -9.77 16.97 22.13
CA GLU A 11 -9.53 16.13 23.31
C GLU A 11 -8.04 16.11 23.72
N THR A 12 -7.13 16.13 22.74
CA THR A 12 -5.68 16.22 23.00
C THR A 12 -5.32 17.50 23.78
N THR A 13 -6.11 18.56 23.65
CA THR A 13 -5.87 19.86 24.32
C THR A 13 -6.61 20.02 25.65
N ARG A 14 -7.42 19.05 26.08
CA ARG A 14 -8.16 19.13 27.35
C ARG A 14 -7.28 18.87 28.57
N LEU A 15 -7.66 19.50 29.69
CA LEU A 15 -6.98 19.38 30.99
C LEU A 15 -7.11 17.98 31.60
N THR A 16 -8.25 17.32 31.38
CA THR A 16 -8.50 15.93 31.77
C THR A 16 -8.73 15.12 30.50
N GLN A 17 -7.73 14.32 30.12
CA GLN A 17 -7.83 13.43 28.97
C GLN A 17 -8.41 12.08 29.36
N SER A 18 -9.33 11.59 28.55
CA SER A 18 -9.81 10.22 28.64
C SER A 18 -8.70 9.23 28.24
N ALA A 19 -8.75 7.98 28.72
CA ALA A 19 -7.80 6.95 28.31
C ALA A 19 -7.82 6.77 26.78
N GLN A 20 -6.64 6.65 26.15
CA GLN A 20 -6.53 6.39 24.71
C GLN A 20 -6.43 4.89 24.47
N VAL A 21 -7.47 4.32 23.88
CA VAL A 21 -7.55 2.90 23.53
C VAL A 21 -6.96 2.70 22.13
N VAL A 22 -6.10 1.69 21.99
CA VAL A 22 -5.53 1.29 20.71
C VAL A 22 -6.16 -0.01 20.26
N LEU A 23 -6.83 0.04 19.11
CA LEU A 23 -7.50 -1.08 18.47
C LEU A 23 -6.71 -1.49 17.22
N TRP A 24 -6.54 -2.79 17.03
CA TRP A 24 -5.78 -3.37 15.92
C TRP A 24 -6.69 -4.24 15.07
N GLU A 25 -6.65 -4.02 13.76
CA GLU A 25 -7.31 -4.84 12.75
C GLU A 25 -6.21 -5.37 11.82
N ILE A 26 -6.03 -6.69 11.80
CA ILE A 26 -5.08 -7.38 10.95
C ILE A 26 -5.88 -8.09 9.86
N ASP A 27 -5.82 -7.57 8.64
CA ASP A 27 -6.51 -8.10 7.48
C ASP A 27 -5.55 -8.92 6.62
N LEU A 28 -5.70 -10.25 6.67
CA LEU A 28 -4.93 -11.20 5.87
C LEU A 28 -5.71 -11.72 4.65
N THR A 29 -6.87 -11.16 4.33
CA THR A 29 -7.73 -11.66 3.24
C THR A 29 -7.05 -11.61 1.87
N GLU A 30 -6.17 -10.64 1.64
CA GLU A 30 -5.40 -10.53 0.39
C GLU A 30 -4.37 -11.65 0.22
N VAL A 31 -3.94 -12.29 1.31
CA VAL A 31 -2.97 -13.41 1.29
C VAL A 31 -3.65 -14.76 1.51
N GLY A 32 -4.98 -14.82 1.56
CA GLY A 32 -5.76 -16.04 1.74
C GLY A 32 -6.09 -16.39 3.20
N GLY A 33 -5.84 -15.48 4.14
CA GLY A 33 -6.22 -15.62 5.54
C GLY A 33 -7.53 -14.90 5.91
N GLU A 34 -7.78 -14.77 7.21
CA GLU A 34 -8.96 -14.07 7.75
C GLU A 34 -8.62 -12.67 8.30
N ARG A 35 -9.64 -11.97 8.80
CA ARG A 35 -9.49 -10.70 9.51
C ARG A 35 -9.53 -10.92 11.02
N TYR A 36 -8.54 -10.36 11.71
CA TYR A 36 -8.43 -10.44 13.16
C TYR A 36 -8.57 -9.06 13.80
N PHE A 37 -9.28 -8.99 14.92
CA PHE A 37 -9.53 -7.76 15.67
C PHE A 37 -9.00 -7.93 17.10
N PHE A 38 -7.99 -7.14 17.46
CA PHE A 38 -7.30 -7.24 18.74
C PHE A 38 -7.27 -5.91 19.49
N CYS A 39 -7.38 -5.98 20.80
CA CYS A 39 -7.13 -4.89 21.72
C CYS A 39 -6.32 -5.41 22.91
N ASN A 40 -5.42 -4.59 23.47
CA ASN A 40 -4.66 -4.97 24.65
C ASN A 40 -5.44 -4.72 25.96
N GLU A 41 -6.52 -3.93 25.88
CA GLU A 41 -7.32 -3.49 27.02
C GLU A 41 -8.68 -4.19 27.02
N GLN A 42 -9.24 -4.34 28.22
CA GLN A 42 -10.62 -4.76 28.45
C GLN A 42 -11.51 -3.52 28.57
N ASN A 43 -12.80 -3.67 28.26
CA ASN A 43 -13.77 -2.63 28.55
C ASN A 43 -14.03 -2.52 30.07
N GLU A 44 -14.86 -1.57 30.50
CA GLU A 44 -15.18 -1.34 31.92
C GLU A 44 -15.82 -2.58 32.60
N LYS A 45 -16.44 -3.46 31.81
CA LYS A 45 -17.09 -4.69 32.27
C LYS A 45 -16.14 -5.90 32.36
N GLY A 46 -14.87 -5.74 31.97
CA GLY A 46 -13.93 -6.86 31.85
C GLY A 46 -14.15 -7.72 30.60
N GLU A 47 -14.94 -7.24 29.65
CA GLU A 47 -15.26 -7.90 28.39
C GLU A 47 -14.42 -7.32 27.23
N PRO A 48 -14.39 -7.99 26.06
CA PRO A 48 -13.78 -7.46 24.84
C PRO A 48 -14.36 -6.11 24.44
N VAL A 49 -13.50 -5.17 24.00
CA VAL A 49 -13.93 -3.84 23.57
C VAL A 49 -14.75 -3.95 22.28
N ILE A 50 -15.89 -3.28 22.23
CA ILE A 50 -16.74 -3.19 21.04
C ILE A 50 -16.57 -1.80 20.44
N TRP A 51 -16.26 -1.73 19.16
CA TRP A 51 -16.13 -0.46 18.43
C TRP A 51 -16.77 -0.56 17.05
N GLN A 52 -17.64 0.39 16.73
CA GLN A 52 -18.43 0.38 15.49
C GLN A 52 -19.19 -0.95 15.29
N GLY A 53 -19.66 -1.55 16.40
CA GLY A 53 -20.33 -2.85 16.40
C GLY A 53 -19.43 -4.06 16.16
N ARG A 54 -18.10 -3.89 16.09
CA ARG A 54 -17.12 -4.98 15.96
C ARG A 54 -16.46 -5.27 17.30
N GLN A 55 -16.31 -6.56 17.61
CA GLN A 55 -15.68 -7.00 18.84
C GLN A 55 -14.17 -7.17 18.66
N TYR A 56 -13.38 -6.49 19.51
CA TYR A 56 -11.92 -6.57 19.56
C TYR A 56 -11.50 -7.47 20.70
N GLN A 57 -10.92 -8.63 20.37
CA GLN A 57 -10.51 -9.63 21.35
C GLN A 57 -9.32 -9.13 22.17
N VAL A 58 -9.34 -9.44 23.47
CA VAL A 58 -8.25 -9.10 24.38
C VAL A 58 -7.06 -10.00 24.05
N TYR A 59 -6.06 -9.45 23.37
CA TYR A 59 -4.89 -10.21 22.94
C TYR A 59 -3.64 -9.36 23.08
N PRO A 60 -2.52 -9.90 23.62
CA PRO A 60 -1.31 -9.10 23.79
C PRO A 60 -0.72 -8.73 22.42
N ILE A 61 -0.81 -7.43 22.11
CA ILE A 61 -0.33 -6.82 20.88
C ILE A 61 0.26 -5.45 21.19
N GLN A 62 1.45 -5.18 20.67
CA GLN A 62 2.16 -3.94 20.88
C GLN A 62 2.77 -3.46 19.59
N GLY A 63 2.69 -2.15 19.35
CA GLY A 63 3.29 -1.52 18.19
C GLY A 63 4.18 -0.33 18.56
N THR A 64 5.39 -0.26 18.00
CA THR A 64 6.36 0.83 18.20
C THR A 64 6.79 1.42 16.85
N GLY A 65 7.29 2.66 16.84
CA GLY A 65 7.82 3.30 15.63
C GLY A 65 6.77 3.82 14.62
N PHE A 66 5.53 4.02 15.05
CA PHE A 66 4.42 4.52 14.22
C PHE A 66 4.45 6.04 14.01
N GLU A 67 5.60 6.57 13.59
CA GLU A 67 5.76 7.98 13.29
C GLU A 67 5.53 8.23 11.80
N LEU A 68 4.78 9.29 11.46
CA LEU A 68 4.61 9.71 10.08
C LEU A 68 5.50 10.93 9.83
N ASN A 69 6.71 10.69 9.35
CA ASN A 69 7.61 11.75 8.95
C ASN A 69 7.33 12.16 7.50
N GLY A 70 6.90 13.41 7.30
CA GLY A 70 6.66 13.98 5.96
C GLY A 70 7.93 14.38 5.19
N LYS A 71 9.11 14.18 5.78
CA LYS A 71 10.41 14.48 5.20
C LYS A 71 11.37 13.33 5.52
N GLY A 72 11.83 12.59 4.50
CA GLY A 72 12.81 11.50 4.66
C GLY A 72 12.27 10.12 4.28
N SER A 73 12.97 9.08 4.73
CA SER A 73 12.57 7.68 4.55
C SER A 73 11.24 7.40 5.24
N ALA A 74 10.41 6.55 4.63
CA ALA A 74 9.20 6.04 5.27
C ALA A 74 9.55 5.37 6.61
N ALA A 75 8.71 5.58 7.63
CA ALA A 75 8.89 4.91 8.90
C ALA A 75 8.68 3.41 8.76
N ARG A 76 9.47 2.65 9.52
CA ARG A 76 9.41 1.19 9.61
C ARG A 76 8.95 0.79 11.02
N PRO A 77 7.64 0.90 11.33
CA PRO A 77 7.14 0.46 12.62
C PRO A 77 7.30 -1.04 12.80
N THR A 78 7.44 -1.44 14.06
CA THR A 78 7.45 -2.85 14.46
C THR A 78 6.15 -3.17 15.18
N LEU A 79 5.50 -4.26 14.78
CA LEU A 79 4.34 -4.83 15.45
C LEU A 79 4.73 -6.15 16.09
N THR A 80 4.62 -6.24 17.41
CA THR A 80 4.85 -7.46 18.18
C THR A 80 3.52 -8.01 18.66
N VAL A 81 3.25 -9.27 18.32
CA VAL A 81 2.04 -10.00 18.66
C VAL A 81 2.43 -11.22 19.48
N SER A 82 1.64 -11.59 20.48
CA SER A 82 1.88 -12.84 21.20
C SER A 82 1.71 -14.04 20.26
N ASN A 83 2.51 -15.08 20.46
CA ASN A 83 2.42 -16.34 19.73
C ASN A 83 1.92 -17.47 20.64
N LEU A 84 0.90 -17.19 21.45
CA LEU A 84 0.29 -18.18 22.33
C LEU A 84 -0.20 -19.37 21.49
N TYR A 85 0.19 -20.57 21.92
CA TYR A 85 -0.14 -21.84 21.28
C TYR A 85 0.35 -21.99 19.82
N GLY A 86 1.35 -21.22 19.40
CA GLY A 86 1.91 -21.31 18.05
C GLY A 86 0.98 -20.81 16.95
N MET A 87 -0.06 -20.04 17.32
CA MET A 87 -1.06 -19.52 16.38
C MET A 87 -0.43 -18.71 15.25
N VAL A 88 0.51 -17.81 15.58
CA VAL A 88 1.19 -16.98 14.59
C VAL A 88 2.20 -17.80 13.78
N THR A 89 2.83 -18.81 14.38
CA THR A 89 3.72 -19.72 13.66
C THR A 89 2.98 -20.47 12.56
N GLY A 90 1.84 -21.09 12.87
CA GLY A 90 1.05 -21.81 11.86
C GLY A 90 0.60 -20.89 10.72
N MET A 91 0.10 -19.69 11.06
CA MET A 91 -0.28 -18.71 10.04
C MET A 91 0.91 -18.26 9.19
N ALA A 92 2.07 -18.01 9.80
CA ALA A 92 3.27 -17.60 9.07
C ALA A 92 3.78 -18.69 8.12
N GLU A 93 3.68 -19.98 8.50
CA GLU A 93 4.05 -21.09 7.62
C GLU A 93 3.10 -21.22 6.43
N ASP A 94 1.79 -21.10 6.66
CA ASP A 94 0.76 -21.28 5.62
C ASP A 94 0.66 -20.07 4.67
N LEU A 95 0.91 -18.86 5.16
CA LEU A 95 0.64 -17.59 4.45
C LEU A 95 1.92 -16.79 4.16
N GLN A 96 3.04 -17.47 3.88
CA GLN A 96 4.31 -16.87 3.46
C GLN A 96 4.76 -15.73 4.41
N SER A 97 4.85 -16.03 5.70
CA SER A 97 5.21 -15.10 6.77
C SER A 97 4.27 -13.89 6.92
N LEU A 98 3.03 -14.01 6.45
CA LEU A 98 1.99 -12.97 6.46
C LEU A 98 2.37 -11.71 5.65
N VAL A 99 3.36 -11.82 4.77
CA VAL A 99 3.86 -10.71 3.95
C VAL A 99 2.77 -10.26 2.98
N GLY A 100 2.52 -8.96 2.94
CA GLY A 100 1.44 -8.36 2.16
C GLY A 100 0.14 -8.16 2.93
N GLY A 101 -0.01 -8.74 4.14
CA GLY A 101 -1.14 -8.47 5.02
C GLY A 101 -1.28 -6.99 5.37
N THR A 102 -2.51 -6.53 5.59
CA THR A 102 -2.78 -5.13 5.95
C THR A 102 -3.00 -5.00 7.46
N VAL A 103 -2.29 -4.09 8.10
CA VAL A 103 -2.46 -3.75 9.52
C VAL A 103 -3.08 -2.37 9.64
N VAL A 104 -4.23 -2.30 10.29
CA VAL A 104 -4.97 -1.08 10.59
C VAL A 104 -4.90 -0.83 12.08
N ARG A 105 -4.27 0.28 12.45
CA ARG A 105 -4.20 0.77 13.83
C ARG A 105 -5.20 1.90 13.99
N ARG A 106 -6.15 1.73 14.90
CA ARG A 106 -7.14 2.75 15.26
C ARG A 106 -6.84 3.23 16.67
N LYS A 107 -6.77 4.55 16.86
CA LYS A 107 -6.67 5.15 18.18
C LYS A 107 -7.97 5.88 18.46
N VAL A 108 -8.60 5.55 19.58
CA VAL A 108 -9.89 6.09 19.99
C VAL A 108 -9.77 6.51 21.45
N TYR A 109 -10.36 7.64 21.82
CA TYR A 109 -10.46 7.99 23.24
C TYR A 109 -11.63 7.24 23.86
N ALA A 110 -11.45 6.71 25.08
CA ALA A 110 -12.45 5.89 25.77
C ALA A 110 -13.83 6.58 25.81
N ARG A 111 -13.88 7.90 25.99
CA ARG A 111 -15.14 8.68 25.99
C ARG A 111 -15.97 8.58 24.71
N PHE A 112 -15.37 8.24 23.57
CA PHE A 112 -16.08 8.11 22.30
C PHE A 112 -16.53 6.67 22.03
N LEU A 113 -16.05 5.69 22.81
CA LEU A 113 -16.39 4.27 22.62
C LEU A 113 -17.90 4.01 22.71
N ASP A 114 -18.35 2.96 22.02
CA ASP A 114 -19.75 2.55 22.01
C ASP A 114 -20.29 2.37 23.45
N ALA A 115 -21.54 2.77 23.68
CA ALA A 115 -22.19 2.69 24.99
C ALA A 115 -22.17 1.29 25.62
N VAL A 116 -22.10 0.24 24.79
CA VAL A 116 -22.06 -1.16 25.24
C VAL A 116 -20.83 -1.45 26.12
N ASN A 117 -19.74 -0.69 25.96
CA ASN A 117 -18.51 -0.88 26.74
C ASN A 117 -18.62 -0.44 28.20
N PHE A 118 -19.64 0.34 28.56
CA PHE A 118 -19.78 0.96 29.87
C PHE A 118 -20.98 0.40 30.64
N VAL A 119 -20.86 0.30 31.97
CA VAL A 119 -21.94 -0.22 32.82
C VAL A 119 -23.17 0.69 32.77
N ASN A 120 -22.94 2.00 32.78
CA ASN A 120 -23.99 3.03 32.76
C ASN A 120 -24.31 3.54 31.33
N GLY A 121 -23.77 2.90 30.30
CA GLY A 121 -23.81 3.41 28.93
C GLY A 121 -22.84 4.59 28.72
N ASN A 122 -22.89 5.17 27.51
CA ASN A 122 -22.09 6.33 27.15
C ASN A 122 -22.93 7.31 26.31
N SER A 123 -23.13 8.53 26.82
CA SER A 123 -23.83 9.60 26.09
C SER A 123 -22.94 10.31 25.07
N ASP A 124 -21.62 10.23 25.25
CA ASP A 124 -20.63 10.90 24.42
C ASP A 124 -20.06 9.96 23.35
N ALA A 125 -20.70 8.81 23.13
CA ALA A 125 -20.31 7.84 22.12
C ALA A 125 -20.40 8.48 20.73
N ASP A 126 -19.28 8.47 20.00
CA ASP A 126 -19.20 8.98 18.64
C ASP A 126 -18.31 8.06 17.80
N PRO A 127 -18.90 7.23 16.92
CA PRO A 127 -18.16 6.26 16.11
C PRO A 127 -17.26 6.89 15.05
N GLU A 128 -17.39 8.19 14.77
CA GLU A 128 -16.57 8.91 13.80
C GLU A 128 -15.24 9.40 14.39
N GLN A 129 -15.11 9.45 15.72
CA GLN A 129 -13.93 9.96 16.42
C GLN A 129 -12.83 8.90 16.54
N GLU A 130 -12.10 8.68 15.45
CA GLU A 130 -10.94 7.79 15.44
C GLU A 130 -9.76 8.35 14.62
N VAL A 131 -8.54 8.00 15.04
CA VAL A 131 -7.35 8.19 14.22
C VAL A 131 -6.92 6.86 13.64
N ILE A 132 -7.05 6.73 12.31
CA ILE A 132 -6.71 5.51 11.58
C ILE A 132 -5.31 5.64 10.97
N SER A 133 -4.49 4.60 11.14
CA SER A 133 -3.22 4.42 10.45
C SER A 133 -3.20 3.06 9.76
N ARG A 134 -2.89 3.03 8.46
CA ARG A 134 -2.83 1.81 7.67
C ARG A 134 -1.39 1.50 7.31
N TRP A 135 -1.04 0.23 7.41
CA TRP A 135 0.30 -0.30 7.18
C TRP A 135 0.21 -1.64 6.46
N ARG A 136 1.29 -2.01 5.78
CA ARG A 136 1.47 -3.32 5.13
C ARG A 136 2.52 -4.10 5.89
N ILE A 137 2.33 -5.41 6.05
CA ILE A 137 3.35 -6.31 6.58
C ILE A 137 4.39 -6.54 5.48
N GLU A 138 5.62 -6.12 5.73
CA GLU A 138 6.73 -6.25 4.78
C GLU A 138 7.52 -7.53 5.04
N GLN A 139 7.80 -7.83 6.31
CA GLN A 139 8.52 -9.04 6.71
C GLN A 139 8.26 -9.41 8.17
N CYS A 140 8.40 -10.70 8.47
CA CYS A 140 8.51 -11.18 9.83
C CYS A 140 9.99 -11.07 10.25
N SER A 141 10.29 -10.22 11.23
CA SER A 141 11.66 -10.02 11.71
C SER A 141 12.07 -11.06 12.74
N GLU A 142 11.12 -11.50 13.57
CA GLU A 142 11.37 -12.47 14.63
C GLU A 142 10.13 -13.32 14.83
N LEU A 143 10.33 -14.63 14.93
CA LEU A 143 9.28 -15.58 15.27
C LEU A 143 9.82 -16.52 16.34
N SER A 144 9.26 -16.41 17.55
CA SER A 144 9.59 -17.26 18.69
C SER A 144 8.36 -18.01 19.17
N ALA A 145 8.53 -18.97 20.09
CA ALA A 145 7.42 -19.72 20.68
C ALA A 145 6.47 -18.84 21.53
N VAL A 146 6.84 -17.60 21.87
CA VAL A 146 6.09 -16.72 22.78
C VAL A 146 5.60 -15.45 22.10
N SER A 147 6.33 -14.95 21.11
CA SER A 147 6.02 -13.73 20.38
C SER A 147 6.46 -13.79 18.93
N ALA A 148 5.79 -13.01 18.10
CA ALA A 148 6.14 -12.75 16.71
C ALA A 148 6.25 -11.24 16.50
N SER A 149 7.31 -10.80 15.82
CA SER A 149 7.55 -9.40 15.48
C SER A 149 7.56 -9.22 13.97
N PHE A 150 6.83 -8.21 13.51
CA PHE A 150 6.65 -7.87 12.11
C PHE A 150 7.14 -6.45 11.84
N VAL A 151 7.86 -6.28 10.75
CA VAL A 151 8.21 -4.97 10.21
C VAL A 151 7.11 -4.55 9.25
N LEU A 152 6.62 -3.34 9.46
CA LEU A 152 5.55 -2.76 8.68
C LEU A 152 6.08 -1.64 7.78
N SER A 153 5.43 -1.46 6.63
CA SER A 153 5.70 -0.39 5.68
C SER A 153 4.42 0.40 5.39
N THR A 154 4.59 1.61 4.86
CA THR A 154 3.42 2.40 4.43
C THR A 154 2.80 1.80 3.17
N PRO A 155 1.47 1.81 2.98
CA PRO A 155 0.84 1.23 1.78
C PRO A 155 1.28 1.89 0.46
N THR A 156 1.75 3.13 0.53
CA THR A 156 2.28 3.88 -0.61
C THR A 156 3.68 3.42 -1.01
N GLU A 157 4.35 2.66 -0.14
CA GLU A 157 5.68 2.18 -0.38
C GLU A 157 5.64 0.96 -1.29
N THR A 158 5.82 1.24 -2.56
CA THR A 158 5.96 0.26 -3.63
C THR A 158 7.37 -0.33 -3.67
N ASP A 159 7.77 -1.03 -2.62
CA ASP A 159 9.01 -1.81 -2.69
C ASP A 159 8.84 -2.94 -3.72
N GLY A 160 9.72 -2.98 -4.71
CA GLY A 160 9.63 -3.90 -5.85
C GLY A 160 8.59 -3.60 -6.91
N ALA A 161 7.82 -2.50 -6.84
CA ALA A 161 6.87 -2.21 -7.92
C ALA A 161 7.58 -1.67 -9.16
N VAL A 162 7.46 -2.42 -10.25
CA VAL A 162 7.96 -2.03 -11.56
C VAL A 162 6.93 -1.11 -12.22
N PHE A 163 7.05 0.19 -11.99
CA PHE A 163 6.41 1.23 -12.80
C PHE A 163 7.51 1.87 -13.67
N PRO A 164 7.52 1.77 -15.01
CA PRO A 164 6.41 1.59 -15.94
C PRO A 164 6.44 0.25 -16.70
N GLY A 165 5.29 -0.25 -17.16
CA GLY A 165 5.19 -1.36 -18.13
C GLY A 165 5.74 -1.05 -19.53
N ARG A 166 6.43 0.08 -19.69
CA ARG A 166 7.03 0.56 -20.94
C ARG A 166 8.29 1.38 -20.64
N ILE A 167 9.39 1.05 -21.31
CA ILE A 167 10.64 1.80 -21.21
C ILE A 167 10.47 3.14 -21.96
N MET A 168 10.68 4.25 -21.26
CA MET A 168 10.61 5.59 -21.85
C MET A 168 11.92 5.94 -22.56
N LEU A 169 11.99 5.71 -23.86
CA LEU A 169 13.12 6.10 -24.70
C LEU A 169 12.81 7.40 -25.46
N ALA A 170 13.79 8.31 -25.50
CA ALA A 170 13.58 9.65 -26.04
C ALA A 170 13.36 9.68 -27.56
N ASN A 171 14.26 9.01 -28.29
CA ASN A 171 14.31 9.07 -29.74
C ASN A 171 14.01 7.71 -30.40
N THR A 172 13.67 6.70 -29.60
CA THR A 172 13.52 5.31 -30.06
C THR A 172 12.11 4.81 -29.76
N CYS A 173 11.45 4.30 -30.79
CA CYS A 173 10.16 3.64 -30.72
C CYS A 173 10.33 2.20 -30.20
N THR A 174 9.57 1.85 -29.18
CA THR A 174 9.58 0.50 -28.59
C THR A 174 8.63 -0.47 -29.30
N TRP A 175 7.82 -0.02 -30.26
CA TRP A 175 6.76 -0.84 -30.87
C TRP A 175 7.33 -1.91 -31.75
N THR A 176 6.71 -3.08 -31.79
CA THR A 176 7.01 -4.09 -32.82
C THR A 176 6.66 -3.53 -34.18
N TYR A 177 7.59 -3.57 -35.14
CA TYR A 177 7.34 -2.99 -36.47
C TYR A 177 6.23 -3.78 -37.16
N ARG A 178 5.21 -3.08 -37.69
CA ARG A 178 3.98 -3.69 -38.24
C ARG A 178 3.16 -4.51 -37.24
N GLY A 179 3.43 -4.36 -35.93
CA GLY A 179 2.57 -4.89 -34.87
C GLY A 179 1.37 -3.97 -34.59
N ASP A 180 0.48 -4.42 -33.71
CA ASP A 180 -0.78 -3.73 -33.38
C ASP A 180 -0.55 -2.31 -32.88
N GLU A 181 0.48 -2.06 -32.06
CA GLU A 181 0.78 -0.73 -31.52
C GLU A 181 1.44 0.19 -32.56
N CYS A 182 2.15 -0.39 -33.53
CA CYS A 182 2.74 0.36 -34.64
C CYS A 182 1.68 0.77 -35.66
N GLY A 183 0.73 -0.11 -35.96
CA GLY A 183 -0.38 0.16 -36.88
C GLY A 183 0.00 0.34 -38.36
N TYR A 184 1.30 0.26 -38.70
CA TYR A 184 1.75 0.41 -40.09
C TYR A 184 1.56 -0.89 -40.88
N HIS A 185 0.64 -0.87 -41.85
CA HIS A 185 0.35 -2.00 -42.74
C HIS A 185 0.67 -1.68 -44.22
N GLY A 186 1.35 -0.56 -44.49
CA GLY A 186 1.64 -0.08 -45.85
C GLY A 186 2.74 -0.87 -46.59
N PRO A 187 3.08 -0.46 -47.83
CA PRO A 187 4.13 -1.11 -48.63
C PRO A 187 5.54 -0.98 -48.01
N ALA A 188 6.54 -1.62 -48.63
CA ALA A 188 7.94 -1.41 -48.28
C ALA A 188 8.34 0.05 -48.53
N VAL A 189 9.07 0.67 -47.60
CA VAL A 189 9.47 2.07 -47.72
C VAL A 189 10.96 2.26 -47.54
N ALA A 190 11.54 1.73 -46.46
CA ALA A 190 12.94 1.97 -46.12
C ALA A 190 13.55 0.83 -45.31
N ASP A 191 14.87 0.68 -45.34
CA ASP A 191 15.62 -0.25 -44.50
C ASP A 191 15.87 0.31 -43.08
N GLU A 192 16.64 -0.43 -42.28
CA GLU A 192 16.95 -0.06 -40.89
C GLU A 192 17.77 1.22 -40.74
N TYR A 193 18.39 1.70 -41.82
CA TYR A 193 19.18 2.92 -41.89
C TYR A 193 18.44 4.07 -42.59
N ASP A 194 17.12 3.95 -42.75
CA ASP A 194 16.27 4.89 -43.47
C ASP A 194 16.64 5.06 -44.97
N GLN A 195 17.26 4.06 -45.60
CA GLN A 195 17.48 4.06 -47.05
C GLN A 195 16.23 3.53 -47.79
N PRO A 196 15.74 4.23 -48.82
CA PRO A 196 14.54 3.81 -49.55
C PRO A 196 14.68 2.42 -50.17
N THR A 197 13.70 1.55 -49.94
CA THR A 197 13.64 0.21 -50.55
C THR A 197 12.22 -0.13 -50.95
N SER A 198 12.06 -0.73 -52.13
CA SER A 198 10.80 -1.31 -52.59
C SER A 198 10.68 -2.81 -52.28
N ASP A 199 11.74 -3.42 -51.76
CA ASP A 199 11.79 -4.84 -51.41
C ASP A 199 11.28 -5.05 -49.98
N ILE A 200 10.17 -5.81 -49.85
CA ILE A 200 9.52 -6.09 -48.58
C ILE A 200 10.40 -6.88 -47.61
N THR A 201 11.35 -7.68 -48.12
CA THR A 201 12.25 -8.48 -47.28
C THR A 201 13.34 -7.64 -46.61
N LYS A 202 13.63 -6.47 -47.18
CA LYS A 202 14.63 -5.51 -46.69
C LYS A 202 14.01 -4.35 -45.94
N ASP A 203 12.68 -4.21 -45.99
CA ASP A 203 11.93 -3.18 -45.29
C ASP A 203 11.99 -3.42 -43.78
N LYS A 204 12.75 -2.56 -43.09
CA LYS A 204 12.90 -2.58 -41.64
C LYS A 204 12.69 -1.17 -41.12
N CYS A 205 12.08 -1.05 -39.95
CA CYS A 205 11.92 0.25 -39.31
C CYS A 205 13.18 0.60 -38.51
N SER A 206 13.74 1.79 -38.75
CA SER A 206 14.84 2.38 -37.98
C SER A 206 14.50 2.66 -36.52
N LYS A 207 13.23 2.52 -36.11
CA LYS A 207 12.66 2.85 -34.79
C LYS A 207 12.80 4.32 -34.41
N CYS A 208 13.36 5.17 -35.26
CA CYS A 208 13.45 6.61 -35.04
C CYS A 208 12.20 7.31 -35.58
N LEU A 209 12.00 8.56 -35.16
CA LEU A 209 10.92 9.41 -35.69
C LEU A 209 11.01 9.56 -37.22
N SER A 210 12.24 9.56 -37.77
CA SER A 210 12.50 9.57 -39.21
C SER A 210 11.83 8.39 -39.92
N GLY A 211 12.01 7.16 -39.41
CA GLY A 211 11.40 5.96 -39.96
C GLY A 211 9.87 6.01 -39.98
N CYS A 212 9.25 6.60 -38.95
CA CYS A 212 7.82 6.86 -38.92
C CYS A 212 7.38 7.95 -39.91
N LYS A 213 8.19 9.01 -40.12
CA LYS A 213 7.91 10.06 -41.12
C LYS A 213 7.90 9.51 -42.54
N PHE A 214 8.88 8.69 -42.91
CA PHE A 214 8.92 8.02 -44.22
C PHE A 214 7.65 7.22 -44.51
N ARG A 215 7.06 6.64 -43.46
CA ARG A 215 5.88 5.78 -43.52
C ARG A 215 4.57 6.52 -43.25
N ASN A 216 4.62 7.85 -43.13
CA ASN A 216 3.50 8.71 -42.73
C ASN A 216 2.74 8.20 -41.49
N ASN A 217 3.48 7.62 -40.52
CA ASN A 217 2.95 6.95 -39.33
C ASN A 217 3.46 7.60 -38.04
N VAL A 218 3.59 8.93 -38.05
CA VAL A 218 4.10 9.70 -36.91
C VAL A 218 3.13 9.68 -35.73
N GLY A 219 1.82 9.62 -35.97
CA GLY A 219 0.80 9.58 -34.92
C GLY A 219 0.90 8.35 -33.99
N ASN A 220 1.42 7.23 -34.51
CA ASN A 220 1.62 5.99 -33.75
C ASN A 220 3.07 5.81 -33.29
N PHE A 221 3.86 6.89 -33.24
CA PHE A 221 5.25 6.81 -32.80
C PHE A 221 5.34 6.42 -31.32
N GLY A 222 6.10 5.36 -31.06
CA GLY A 222 6.24 4.76 -29.74
C GLY A 222 7.37 5.32 -28.88
N GLY A 223 7.87 6.52 -29.13
CA GLY A 223 8.93 7.15 -28.33
C GLY A 223 8.51 8.48 -27.70
N PHE A 224 9.25 8.93 -26.69
CA PHE A 224 8.93 10.11 -25.89
C PHE A 224 9.85 11.28 -26.26
N LEU A 225 9.55 11.99 -27.35
CA LEU A 225 10.43 13.03 -27.93
C LEU A 225 10.85 14.15 -26.96
N SER A 226 10.07 14.40 -25.91
CA SER A 226 10.29 15.49 -24.95
C SER A 226 11.24 15.15 -23.80
N ILE A 227 11.58 13.88 -23.55
CA ILE A 227 12.47 13.50 -22.43
C ILE A 227 13.95 13.87 -22.68
N ASN A 228 14.36 14.12 -23.93
CA ASN A 228 15.76 14.46 -24.25
C ASN A 228 16.14 15.93 -24.03
N LYS A 229 15.33 16.72 -23.30
CA LYS A 229 15.63 18.14 -23.03
C LYS A 229 15.74 18.44 -21.54
N LEU A 230 16.85 18.03 -20.95
CA LEU A 230 17.42 18.64 -19.72
C LEU A 230 18.97 18.61 -19.77
N SER A 231 19.55 19.00 -20.91
CA SER A 231 20.95 19.43 -20.96
C SER A 231 21.07 20.71 -21.80
N GLN A 232 20.69 21.82 -21.20
CA GLN A 232 21.27 23.14 -21.47
C GLN A 232 21.69 23.74 -20.14
#